data_AF-A0AB39ARE5-F1
#
_entry.id   AF-A0AB39ARE5-F1
#
_cell.length_a   1.000
_cell.length_b   1.000
_cell.length_c   1.000
_cell.angle_alpha   90.00
_cell.angle_beta   90.00
_cell.angle_gamma   90.00
#
_symmetry.space_group_name_H-M   'P 1'
#
loop_
_entity.id
_entity.type
_entity.pdbx_description
1 polymer ?
#
loop_
_entity_poly.entity_id
_entity_poly.type
_entity_poly.pdbx_seq_one_letter_code
_entity_poly.pdbx_strand_id
1 'polypeptide(L)'
;MKLPKLTIKTSQEGFLFRSLLLVLTFSYLFQLKFLKFEWMPATRFVFLLCTLAIGIKLLYFFKKDIEKNIIFYFFQFSVFLYVIFQAILLPTDFGMLSKIIVFLVFTLYMAAAASFFFNDVRHFLKVIMICCCIQSVMIFISFIFPAYRDWLSTIMVEGGNIPFTDPFRVPGFSTGSGASLALTISAGVFASMALYWRSTMLRRKILYLFVSLIMSASCILVGKLGLFLSFFYIFIFFIISSSNFKHTLFIVFIFLISLFTLYLGSEVDWEAIAYPLERSFSIFLKGEDATAGALAKMPIPALEIKTIIGTGLAAKANGLNASGSDIGYVQTYYGFGLVISILFYGSFFFYLVRNILKLDNSGNKLLCIVFFMPLFIIEFKEPFITKIIYPIMLLILIFLSQKEMGMKNAQR
;
A
#
# COMPACT_ATOMS: atom_id res chain seq x y z
N MET A 1 -12.45 38.21 3.93
CA MET A 1 -13.33 37.45 4.84
C MET A 1 -12.46 36.52 5.70
N LYS A 2 -12.31 36.79 7.01
CA LYS A 2 -11.58 35.90 7.93
C LYS A 2 -12.49 34.73 8.27
N LEU A 3 -12.17 33.53 7.80
CA LEU A 3 -12.91 32.31 8.15
C LEU A 3 -12.89 32.10 9.67
N PRO A 4 -14.02 31.68 10.29
CA PRO A 4 -14.04 31.33 11.70
C PRO A 4 -13.02 30.23 11.94
N LYS A 5 -12.13 30.45 12.93
CA LYS A 5 -11.28 29.40 13.49
C LYS A 5 -12.18 28.43 14.24
N LEU A 6 -12.86 27.54 13.52
CA LEU A 6 -13.47 26.35 14.09
C LEU A 6 -12.32 25.38 14.44
N THR A 7 -11.58 25.74 15.49
CA THR A 7 -10.69 24.82 16.19
C THR A 7 -11.58 23.87 16.96
N ILE A 8 -12.10 22.85 16.27
CA ILE A 8 -12.37 21.58 16.94
C ILE A 8 -11.00 21.12 17.44
N LYS A 9 -10.63 21.50 18.67
CA LYS A 9 -9.60 20.81 19.45
C LYS A 9 -10.22 19.48 19.85
N THR A 10 -10.45 18.58 18.89
CA THR A 10 -10.41 17.16 19.24
C THR A 10 -9.04 16.99 19.86
N SER A 11 -8.97 16.62 21.13
CA SER A 11 -7.67 16.33 21.73
C SER A 11 -7.09 15.15 20.95
N GLN A 12 -6.21 15.45 19.98
CA GLN A 12 -5.50 14.45 19.15
C GLN A 12 -4.62 13.52 20.01
N GLU A 13 -4.67 13.71 21.33
CA GLU A 13 -3.92 13.00 22.35
C GLU A 13 -4.78 12.07 23.20
N GLY A 14 -6.12 12.18 23.13
CA GLY A 14 -7.01 11.31 23.89
C GLY A 14 -6.90 9.84 23.48
N PHE A 15 -6.94 8.93 24.45
CA PHE A 15 -6.88 7.48 24.21
C PHE A 15 -7.93 7.02 23.20
N LEU A 16 -9.18 7.49 23.34
CA LEU A 16 -10.27 7.17 22.43
C LEU A 16 -9.98 7.58 20.98
N PHE A 17 -9.40 8.77 20.77
CA PHE A 17 -9.04 9.24 19.43
C PHE A 17 -7.94 8.37 18.81
N ARG A 18 -6.91 8.01 19.58
CA ARG A 18 -5.81 7.15 19.11
C ARG A 18 -6.31 5.76 18.76
N SER A 19 -7.19 5.17 19.58
CA SER A 19 -7.79 3.87 19.32
C SER A 19 -8.69 3.90 18.08
N LEU A 20 -9.53 4.93 17.94
CA LEU A 20 -10.37 5.11 16.75
C LEU A 20 -9.53 5.28 15.49
N LEU A 21 -8.49 6.12 15.53
CA LEU A 21 -7.58 6.32 14.40
C LEU A 21 -6.89 5.00 13.99
N LEU A 22 -6.47 4.20 14.97
CA LEU A 22 -5.87 2.89 14.71
C LEU A 22 -6.86 1.94 14.03
N VAL A 23 -8.09 1.84 14.53
CA VAL A 23 -9.15 0.98 13.97
C VAL A 23 -9.52 1.42 12.55
N LEU A 24 -9.70 2.73 12.32
CA LEU A 24 -10.04 3.27 11.00
C LEU A 24 -8.89 3.06 10.01
N THR A 25 -7.64 3.28 10.44
CA THR A 25 -6.47 3.06 9.60
C THR A 25 -6.31 1.58 9.26
N PHE A 26 -6.45 0.69 10.24
CA PHE A 26 -6.42 -0.76 10.04
C PHE A 26 -7.49 -1.21 9.05
N SER A 27 -8.74 -0.78 9.27
CA SER A 27 -9.87 -1.15 8.41
C SER A 27 -9.71 -0.66 6.97
N TYR A 28 -9.11 0.51 6.81
CA TYR A 28 -8.81 1.09 5.50
C TYR A 28 -7.68 0.34 4.79
N LEU A 29 -6.54 0.10 5.46
CA LEU A 29 -5.37 -0.56 4.89
C LEU A 29 -5.67 -1.99 4.45
N PHE A 30 -6.46 -2.73 5.23
CA PHE A 30 -6.79 -4.13 4.92
C PHE A 30 -8.11 -4.31 4.17
N GLN A 31 -8.68 -3.20 3.70
CA GLN A 31 -9.86 -3.12 2.84
C GLN A 31 -11.02 -3.99 3.33
N LEU A 32 -11.30 -3.98 4.63
CA LEU A 32 -12.25 -4.91 5.25
C LEU A 32 -13.64 -4.79 4.60
N LYS A 33 -14.17 -5.91 4.14
CA LYS A 33 -15.53 -6.05 3.62
C LYS A 33 -16.21 -7.22 4.34
N PHE A 34 -17.31 -6.93 5.02
CA PHE A 34 -18.09 -7.91 5.78
C PHE A 34 -19.31 -8.37 4.96
N LEU A 35 -19.68 -9.65 5.06
CA LEU A 35 -20.82 -10.22 4.31
C LEU A 35 -22.14 -9.53 4.64
N LYS A 36 -22.37 -9.13 5.89
CA LYS A 36 -23.60 -8.39 6.27
C LYS A 36 -23.63 -6.94 5.79
N PHE A 37 -22.47 -6.37 5.44
CA PHE A 37 -22.32 -4.96 5.07
C PHE A 37 -21.56 -4.80 3.75
N GLU A 38 -21.83 -5.68 2.78
CA GLU A 38 -21.10 -5.69 1.51
C GLU A 38 -21.16 -4.36 0.74
N TRP A 39 -22.30 -3.69 0.82
CA TRP A 39 -22.57 -2.42 0.15
C TRP A 39 -21.70 -1.27 0.69
N MET A 40 -21.21 -1.40 1.94
CA MET A 40 -20.38 -0.41 2.62
C MET A 40 -19.06 -1.04 3.09
N PRO A 41 -18.09 -1.27 2.18
CA PRO A 41 -16.73 -1.63 2.58
C PRO A 41 -16.15 -0.59 3.54
N ALA A 42 -15.28 -1.02 4.44
CA ALA A 42 -14.71 -0.14 5.45
C ALA A 42 -13.95 1.06 4.85
N THR A 43 -13.37 0.90 3.65
CA THR A 43 -12.74 1.99 2.90
C THR A 43 -13.70 3.13 2.58
N ARG A 44 -14.95 2.83 2.21
CA ARG A 44 -16.00 3.82 1.94
C ARG A 44 -16.47 4.49 3.23
N PHE A 45 -16.63 3.71 4.29
CA PHE A 45 -17.02 4.23 5.60
C PHE A 45 -15.99 5.21 6.15
N VAL A 46 -14.70 4.84 6.13
CA VAL A 46 -13.60 5.70 6.54
C VAL A 46 -13.54 6.96 5.66
N PHE A 47 -13.74 6.83 4.34
CA PHE A 47 -13.82 7.98 3.44
C PHE A 47 -14.92 8.97 3.81
N LEU A 48 -16.13 8.48 4.11
CA LEU A 48 -17.25 9.34 4.50
C LEU A 48 -16.97 10.04 5.82
N LEU A 49 -16.45 9.33 6.82
CA LEU A 49 -16.06 9.94 8.10
C LEU A 49 -15.00 11.02 7.93
N CYS A 50 -13.95 10.76 7.15
CA CYS A 50 -12.90 11.74 6.87
C CYS A 50 -13.47 12.98 6.15
N THR A 51 -14.36 12.77 5.18
CA THR A 51 -15.01 13.85 4.42
C THR A 51 -15.90 14.70 5.32
N LEU A 52 -16.73 14.09 6.16
CA LEU A 52 -17.60 14.81 7.09
C LEU A 52 -16.79 15.61 8.13
N ALA A 53 -15.69 15.04 8.64
CA ALA A 53 -14.88 15.69 9.67
C ALA A 53 -14.03 16.86 9.14
N ILE A 54 -13.55 16.80 7.89
CA ILE A 54 -12.48 17.69 7.39
C ILE A 54 -12.83 18.37 6.06
N GLY A 55 -13.99 18.10 5.45
CA GLY A 55 -14.34 18.53 4.09
C GLY A 55 -14.05 20.00 3.76
N ILE A 56 -14.42 20.95 4.65
CA ILE A 56 -14.15 22.38 4.43
C ILE A 56 -12.64 22.70 4.43
N LYS A 57 -11.89 22.13 5.37
CA LYS A 57 -10.42 22.32 5.44
C LYS A 57 -9.74 21.72 4.20
N LEU A 58 -10.32 20.64 3.69
CA LEU A 58 -9.82 19.93 2.53
C LEU A 58 -10.04 20.72 1.23
N LEU A 59 -11.18 21.40 1.07
CA LEU A 59 -11.39 22.32 -0.07
C LEU A 59 -10.33 23.42 -0.11
N TYR A 60 -9.98 23.99 1.05
CA TYR A 60 -8.91 24.97 1.14
C TYR A 60 -7.53 24.39 0.82
N PHE A 61 -7.25 23.17 1.28
CA PHE A 61 -6.02 22.45 0.96
C PHE A 61 -5.90 22.22 -0.55
N PHE A 62 -6.94 21.65 -1.17
CA PHE A 62 -6.95 21.37 -2.61
C PHE A 62 -6.87 22.63 -3.44
N LYS A 63 -7.52 23.73 -3.06
CA LYS A 63 -7.35 25.02 -3.74
C LYS A 63 -5.86 25.38 -3.85
N LYS A 64 -5.13 25.33 -2.73
CA LYS A 64 -3.69 25.63 -2.72
C LYS A 64 -2.84 24.62 -3.47
N ASP A 65 -3.16 23.33 -3.36
CA ASP A 65 -2.39 22.29 -4.05
C ASP A 65 -2.61 22.35 -5.57
N ILE A 66 -3.84 22.61 -6.00
CA ILE A 66 -4.20 22.82 -7.41
C ILE A 66 -3.48 24.04 -7.98
N GLU A 67 -3.49 25.19 -7.28
CA GLU A 67 -2.75 26.38 -7.71
C GLU A 67 -1.25 26.09 -7.92
N LYS A 68 -0.63 25.26 -7.06
CA LYS A 68 0.79 24.90 -7.16
C LYS A 68 1.08 23.84 -8.21
N ASN A 69 0.13 22.95 -8.47
CA ASN A 69 0.29 21.76 -9.29
C ASN A 69 -0.73 21.70 -10.43
N ILE A 70 -1.06 22.86 -11.03
CA ILE A 70 -2.12 23.00 -12.02
C ILE A 70 -2.00 22.03 -13.21
N ILE A 71 -0.78 21.81 -13.70
CA ILE A 71 -0.49 20.90 -14.82
C ILE A 71 -0.90 19.46 -14.49
N PHE A 72 -0.61 19.00 -13.26
CA PHE A 72 -0.98 17.66 -12.82
C PHE A 72 -2.49 17.51 -12.78
N TYR A 73 -3.20 18.42 -12.10
CA TYR A 73 -4.65 18.35 -11.98
C TYR A 73 -5.36 18.52 -13.32
N PHE A 74 -4.82 19.34 -14.22
CA PHE A 74 -5.31 19.45 -15.59
C PHE A 74 -5.24 18.11 -16.32
N PHE A 75 -4.08 17.45 -16.35
CA PHE A 75 -3.94 16.15 -17.01
C PHE A 75 -4.81 15.07 -16.37
N GLN A 76 -4.89 15.02 -15.04
CA GLN A 76 -5.74 14.05 -14.35
C GLN A 76 -7.23 14.28 -14.63
N PHE A 77 -7.66 15.54 -14.71
CA PHE A 77 -9.01 15.89 -15.13
C PHE A 77 -9.28 15.51 -16.58
N SER A 78 -8.32 15.72 -17.48
CA SER A 78 -8.42 15.27 -18.88
C SER A 78 -8.53 13.75 -18.99
N VAL A 79 -7.72 12.98 -18.25
CA VAL A 79 -7.82 11.51 -18.17
C VAL A 79 -9.20 11.10 -17.66
N PHE A 80 -9.70 11.76 -16.61
CA PHE A 80 -11.02 11.45 -16.05
C PHE A 80 -12.16 11.70 -17.04
N LEU A 81 -12.19 12.87 -17.69
CA LEU A 81 -13.18 13.18 -18.73
C LEU A 81 -13.08 12.22 -19.91
N TYR A 82 -11.87 11.83 -20.29
CA TYR A 82 -11.64 10.88 -21.35
C TYR A 82 -12.25 9.51 -21.04
N VAL A 83 -12.04 8.99 -19.82
CA VAL A 83 -12.61 7.71 -19.40
C VAL A 83 -14.14 7.78 -19.30
N ILE A 84 -14.72 8.92 -18.88
CA ILE A 84 -16.17 9.13 -18.93
C ILE A 84 -16.68 9.08 -20.37
N PHE A 85 -15.99 9.76 -21.29
CA PHE A 85 -16.37 9.78 -22.69
C PHE A 85 -16.31 8.38 -23.31
N GLN A 86 -15.26 7.60 -23.03
CA GLN A 86 -15.20 6.19 -23.39
C GLN A 86 -16.39 5.40 -22.81
N ALA A 87 -16.73 5.62 -21.55
CA ALA A 87 -17.83 4.91 -20.90
C ALA A 87 -19.21 5.20 -21.52
N ILE A 88 -19.38 6.36 -22.17
CA ILE A 88 -20.63 6.75 -22.83
C ILE A 88 -20.66 6.27 -24.30
N LEU A 89 -19.54 6.37 -25.02
CA LEU A 89 -19.51 6.15 -26.47
C LEU A 89 -19.09 4.75 -26.91
N LEU A 90 -18.37 4.02 -26.07
CA LEU A 90 -17.89 2.68 -26.38
C LEU A 90 -18.68 1.65 -25.57
N PRO A 91 -18.81 0.42 -26.08
CA PRO A 91 -19.34 -0.70 -25.31
C PRO A 91 -18.31 -1.14 -24.25
N THR A 92 -18.21 -0.37 -23.16
CA THR A 92 -17.24 -0.58 -22.06
C THR A 92 -17.87 -1.21 -20.82
N ASP A 93 -17.05 -1.71 -19.91
CA ASP A 93 -17.46 -1.99 -18.54
C ASP A 93 -17.22 -0.76 -17.64
N PHE A 94 -17.85 -0.73 -16.46
CA PHE A 94 -17.57 0.33 -15.47
C PHE A 94 -16.21 0.18 -14.78
N GLY A 95 -15.40 -0.82 -15.16
CA GLY A 95 -14.16 -1.16 -14.48
C GLY A 95 -13.09 -0.09 -14.63
N MET A 96 -12.89 0.47 -15.83
CA MET A 96 -11.90 1.54 -16.05
C MET A 96 -12.32 2.86 -15.39
N LEU A 97 -13.60 3.22 -15.48
CA LEU A 97 -14.16 4.37 -14.75
C LEU A 97 -14.00 4.19 -13.24
N SER A 98 -14.26 2.98 -12.72
CA SER A 98 -14.06 2.65 -11.32
C SER A 98 -12.59 2.82 -10.92
N LYS A 99 -11.63 2.32 -11.72
CA LYS A 99 -10.18 2.46 -11.44
C LYS A 99 -9.74 3.93 -11.32
N ILE A 100 -10.17 4.80 -12.24
CA ILE A 100 -9.79 6.23 -12.19
C ILE A 100 -10.47 6.96 -11.03
N ILE A 101 -11.75 6.67 -10.74
CA ILE A 101 -12.44 7.21 -9.56
C ILE A 101 -11.71 6.75 -8.29
N VAL A 102 -11.33 5.48 -8.23
CA VAL A 102 -10.63 4.90 -7.09
C VAL A 102 -9.28 5.59 -6.88
N PHE A 103 -8.54 5.86 -7.95
CA PHE A 103 -7.31 6.62 -7.87
C PHE A 103 -7.57 8.07 -7.38
N LEU A 104 -8.46 8.83 -8.01
CA LEU A 104 -8.68 10.24 -7.65
C LEU A 104 -9.25 10.39 -6.23
N VAL A 105 -10.25 9.59 -5.87
CA VAL A 105 -10.99 9.71 -4.60
C VAL A 105 -10.27 8.97 -3.47
N PHE A 106 -10.00 7.68 -3.65
CA PHE A 106 -9.42 6.87 -2.56
C PHE A 106 -7.90 7.00 -2.49
N THR A 107 -7.21 7.54 -3.49
CA THR A 107 -5.74 7.73 -3.41
C THR A 107 -5.37 9.19 -3.15
N LEU A 108 -5.73 10.13 -4.04
CA LEU A 108 -5.34 11.54 -3.88
C LEU A 108 -6.13 12.23 -2.76
N TYR A 109 -7.46 12.21 -2.85
CA TYR A 109 -8.32 12.88 -1.87
C TYR A 109 -8.14 12.31 -0.47
N MET A 110 -8.17 10.98 -0.34
CA MET A 110 -8.01 10.35 0.96
C MET A 110 -6.62 10.53 1.56
N ALA A 111 -5.54 10.58 0.76
CA ALA A 111 -4.23 10.90 1.30
C ALA A 111 -4.20 12.29 1.94
N ALA A 112 -4.77 13.29 1.25
CA ALA A 112 -4.87 14.65 1.77
C ALA A 112 -5.71 14.69 3.06
N ALA A 113 -6.90 14.06 3.05
CA ALA A 113 -7.78 14.01 4.21
C ALA A 113 -7.13 13.30 5.41
N ALA A 114 -6.51 12.14 5.20
CA ALA A 114 -5.82 11.36 6.21
C ALA A 114 -4.67 12.15 6.87
N SER A 115 -3.93 12.97 6.10
CA SER A 115 -2.82 13.78 6.61
C SER A 115 -3.21 14.78 7.71
N PHE A 116 -4.50 15.14 7.81
CA PHE A 116 -4.98 16.02 8.88
C PHE A 116 -5.18 15.31 10.23
N PHE A 117 -5.37 13.99 10.22
CA PHE A 117 -5.55 13.17 11.42
C PHE A 117 -4.22 12.76 12.06
N PHE A 118 -3.11 12.81 11.31
CA PHE A 118 -1.77 12.55 11.83
C PHE A 118 -1.05 13.86 12.20
N ASN A 119 -0.29 13.81 13.29
CA ASN A 119 0.41 14.99 13.82
C ASN A 119 1.66 15.29 12.99
N ASP A 120 2.43 14.24 12.74
CA ASP A 120 3.72 14.27 12.07
C ASP A 120 3.97 12.92 11.38
N VAL A 121 5.03 12.85 10.57
CA VAL A 121 5.45 11.64 9.85
C VAL A 121 5.72 10.48 10.80
N ARG A 122 6.28 10.73 11.99
CA ARG A 122 6.59 9.67 12.97
C ARG A 122 5.32 9.07 13.57
N HIS A 123 4.29 9.88 13.84
CA HIS A 123 3.00 9.41 14.31
C HIS A 123 2.36 8.51 13.26
N PHE A 124 2.34 8.95 11.99
CA PHE A 124 1.84 8.14 10.88
C PHE A 124 2.55 6.78 10.77
N LEU A 125 3.90 6.77 10.72
CA LEU A 125 4.68 5.54 10.62
C LEU A 125 4.40 4.57 11.79
N LYS A 126 4.21 5.07 13.00
CA LYS A 126 3.87 4.23 14.17
C LYS A 126 2.51 3.55 14.00
N VAL A 127 1.49 4.29 13.55
CA VAL A 127 0.15 3.75 13.35
C VAL A 127 0.19 2.67 12.27
N ILE A 128 0.83 2.94 11.13
CA ILE A 128 1.01 1.94 10.05
C ILE A 128 1.71 0.68 10.55
N MET A 129 2.83 0.84 11.28
CA MET A 129 3.59 -0.28 11.85
C MET A 129 2.72 -1.12 12.80
N ILE A 130 1.93 -0.48 13.68
CA ILE A 130 1.05 -1.21 14.62
C ILE A 130 -0.04 -1.96 13.84
N CYS A 131 -0.70 -1.32 12.86
CA CYS A 131 -1.72 -1.99 12.04
C CYS A 131 -1.15 -3.23 11.33
N CYS A 132 0.02 -3.12 10.71
CA CYS A 132 0.64 -4.23 10.00
C CYS A 132 1.19 -5.31 10.95
N CYS A 133 1.65 -4.93 12.14
CA CYS A 133 2.04 -5.88 13.18
C CYS A 133 0.83 -6.71 13.65
N ILE A 134 -0.31 -6.06 13.94
CA ILE A 134 -1.56 -6.75 14.28
C ILE A 134 -1.94 -7.73 13.17
N GLN A 135 -1.90 -7.28 11.91
CA GLN A 135 -2.23 -8.15 10.79
C GLN A 135 -1.26 -9.32 10.64
N SER A 136 0.05 -9.11 10.85
CA SER A 136 1.04 -10.19 10.79
C SER A 136 0.76 -11.28 11.83
N VAL A 137 0.33 -10.90 13.04
CA VAL A 137 -0.11 -11.85 14.07
C VAL A 137 -1.37 -12.59 13.62
N MET A 138 -2.35 -11.90 13.03
CA MET A 138 -3.57 -12.54 12.51
C MET A 138 -3.27 -13.52 11.36
N ILE A 139 -2.25 -13.25 10.54
CA ILE A 139 -1.79 -14.18 9.51
C ILE A 139 -1.24 -15.46 10.15
N PHE A 140 -0.41 -15.35 11.19
CA PHE A 140 0.09 -16.54 11.90
C PHE A 140 -1.03 -17.32 12.60
N ILE A 141 -1.98 -16.63 13.25
CA ILE A 141 -3.17 -17.27 13.83
C ILE A 141 -3.94 -18.03 12.74
N SER A 142 -4.14 -17.40 11.59
CA SER A 142 -4.84 -18.01 10.46
C SER A 142 -4.12 -19.22 9.89
N PHE A 143 -2.80 -19.28 9.97
CA PHE A 143 -2.02 -20.45 9.55
C PHE A 143 -2.15 -21.61 10.55
N ILE A 144 -2.04 -21.31 11.86
CA ILE A 144 -2.02 -22.32 12.92
C ILE A 144 -3.43 -22.88 13.19
N PHE A 145 -4.47 -22.06 13.08
CA PHE A 145 -5.83 -22.43 13.49
C PHE A 145 -6.79 -22.46 12.28
N PRO A 146 -7.07 -23.64 11.70
CA PRO A 146 -8.06 -23.77 10.62
C PRO A 146 -9.44 -23.24 11.01
N ALA A 147 -9.89 -23.46 12.25
CA ALA A 147 -11.17 -22.96 12.74
C ALA A 147 -11.30 -21.42 12.67
N TYR A 148 -10.19 -20.69 12.78
CA TYR A 148 -10.20 -19.24 12.59
C TYR A 148 -10.50 -18.87 11.12
N ARG A 149 -9.97 -19.62 10.15
CA ARG A 149 -10.23 -19.42 8.71
C ARG A 149 -11.68 -19.71 8.36
N ASP A 150 -12.21 -20.81 8.86
CA ASP A 150 -13.60 -21.20 8.65
C ASP A 150 -14.53 -20.12 9.22
N TRP A 151 -14.26 -19.66 10.44
CA TRP A 151 -15.00 -18.52 11.01
C TRP A 151 -14.88 -17.26 10.13
N LEU A 152 -13.68 -16.93 9.63
CA LEU A 152 -13.46 -15.76 8.78
C LEU A 152 -14.31 -15.80 7.49
N SER A 153 -14.43 -16.98 6.86
CA SER A 153 -15.29 -17.17 5.68
C SER A 153 -16.78 -16.94 5.96
N THR A 154 -17.22 -17.05 7.21
CA THR A 154 -18.63 -16.78 7.59
C THR A 154 -18.91 -15.30 7.85
N ILE A 155 -17.88 -14.46 7.98
CA ILE A 155 -18.03 -13.04 8.33
C ILE A 155 -17.54 -12.07 7.26
N MET A 156 -16.50 -12.43 6.51
CA MET A 156 -15.82 -11.56 5.55
C MET A 156 -16.06 -12.00 4.12
N VAL A 157 -16.10 -11.03 3.21
CA VAL A 157 -16.17 -11.30 1.78
C VAL A 157 -14.80 -11.74 1.27
N GLU A 158 -14.75 -12.78 0.47
CA GLU A 158 -13.56 -13.21 -0.27
C GLU A 158 -13.30 -12.23 -1.43
N GLY A 159 -12.26 -11.41 -1.28
CA GLY A 159 -11.95 -10.33 -2.23
C GLY A 159 -10.82 -10.63 -3.22
N GLY A 160 -10.27 -11.85 -3.24
CA GLY A 160 -9.12 -12.19 -4.06
C GLY A 160 -9.12 -13.63 -4.57
N ASN A 161 -8.02 -14.03 -5.21
CA ASN A 161 -7.87 -15.34 -5.85
C ASN A 161 -7.44 -16.47 -4.90
N ILE A 162 -7.55 -16.25 -3.59
CA ILE A 162 -7.16 -17.20 -2.56
C ILE A 162 -8.36 -17.30 -1.62
N PRO A 163 -9.00 -18.48 -1.51
CA PRO A 163 -10.10 -18.68 -0.59
C PRO A 163 -9.60 -18.58 0.86
N PHE A 164 -10.47 -18.20 1.78
CA PHE A 164 -10.08 -18.11 3.20
C PHE A 164 -9.64 -19.45 3.77
N THR A 165 -10.19 -20.54 3.25
CA THR A 165 -9.94 -21.92 3.69
C THR A 165 -8.64 -22.53 3.16
N ASP A 166 -7.85 -21.81 2.35
CA ASP A 166 -6.56 -22.30 1.84
C ASP A 166 -5.61 -22.63 3.02
N PRO A 167 -5.10 -23.89 3.10
CA PRO A 167 -4.27 -24.32 4.22
C PRO A 167 -2.91 -23.63 4.26
N PHE A 168 -2.39 -23.19 3.11
CA PHE A 168 -1.02 -22.74 2.94
C PHE A 168 -0.88 -21.25 2.66
N ARG A 169 -1.91 -20.63 2.07
CA ARG A 169 -1.93 -19.21 1.70
C ARG A 169 -3.00 -18.48 2.48
N VAL A 170 -2.60 -17.94 3.62
CA VAL A 170 -3.56 -17.39 4.57
C VAL A 170 -3.61 -15.85 4.53
N PRO A 171 -4.80 -15.23 4.43
CA PRO A 171 -4.92 -13.77 4.34
C PRO A 171 -4.97 -13.05 5.71
N GLY A 172 -5.01 -13.80 6.84
CA GLY A 172 -5.26 -13.21 8.16
C GLY A 172 -6.62 -12.49 8.19
N PHE A 173 -6.70 -11.35 8.89
CA PHE A 173 -7.93 -10.56 8.97
C PHE A 173 -8.00 -9.48 7.86
N SER A 174 -8.13 -9.90 6.60
CA SER A 174 -8.21 -8.98 5.45
C SER A 174 -9.08 -9.56 4.33
N THR A 175 -9.77 -8.66 3.60
CA THR A 175 -10.48 -9.04 2.36
C THR A 175 -9.51 -9.12 1.18
N GLY A 176 -8.38 -8.40 1.26
CA GLY A 176 -7.31 -8.51 0.26
C GLY A 176 -6.49 -9.78 0.50
N SER A 177 -6.16 -10.49 -0.58
CA SER A 177 -5.30 -11.67 -0.51
C SER A 177 -4.09 -11.56 -1.44
N GLY A 178 -3.13 -12.45 -1.24
CA GLY A 178 -1.95 -12.57 -2.11
C GLY A 178 -1.09 -11.30 -2.18
N ALA A 179 -0.84 -10.82 -3.39
CA ALA A 179 0.16 -9.76 -3.60
C ALA A 179 -0.25 -8.42 -2.98
N SER A 180 -1.54 -8.07 -2.97
CA SER A 180 -2.03 -6.82 -2.40
C SER A 180 -1.81 -6.78 -0.89
N LEU A 181 -2.16 -7.86 -0.19
CA LEU A 181 -1.95 -7.96 1.26
C LEU A 181 -0.45 -7.94 1.60
N ALA A 182 0.36 -8.72 0.87
CA ALA A 182 1.81 -8.76 1.07
C ALA A 182 2.44 -7.37 0.86
N LEU A 183 1.95 -6.60 -0.12
CA LEU A 183 2.38 -5.23 -0.37
C LEU A 183 2.06 -4.32 0.84
N THR A 184 0.85 -4.41 1.40
CA THR A 184 0.46 -3.66 2.61
C THR A 184 1.36 -3.98 3.80
N ILE A 185 1.64 -5.27 4.03
CA ILE A 185 2.54 -5.70 5.11
C ILE A 185 3.96 -5.18 4.89
N SER A 186 4.47 -5.21 3.66
CA SER A 186 5.80 -4.65 3.33
C SER A 186 5.87 -3.14 3.59
N ALA A 187 4.77 -2.41 3.44
CA ALA A 187 4.70 -1.00 3.81
C ALA A 187 4.76 -0.79 5.33
N GLY A 188 4.25 -1.75 6.12
CA GLY A 188 4.51 -1.86 7.55
C GLY A 188 5.98 -2.08 7.89
N VAL A 189 6.67 -2.95 7.13
CA VAL A 189 8.12 -3.17 7.25
C VAL A 189 8.89 -1.89 6.97
N PHE A 190 8.57 -1.17 5.89
CA PHE A 190 9.10 0.17 5.63
C PHE A 190 8.88 1.09 6.83
N ALA A 191 7.67 1.14 7.38
CA ALA A 191 7.36 2.02 8.50
C ALA A 191 8.16 1.69 9.77
N SER A 192 8.32 0.40 10.07
CA SER A 192 9.16 -0.08 11.17
C SER A 192 10.63 0.28 10.95
N MET A 193 11.17 0.05 9.76
CA MET A 193 12.57 0.34 9.45
C MET A 193 12.88 1.85 9.37
N ALA A 194 11.91 2.67 8.95
CA ALA A 194 12.00 4.12 9.04
C ALA A 194 12.06 4.59 10.52
N LEU A 195 11.29 3.95 11.41
CA LEU A 195 11.33 4.22 12.85
C LEU A 195 12.61 3.69 13.51
N TYR A 196 13.14 2.54 13.06
CA TYR A 196 14.45 2.01 13.43
C TYR A 196 15.54 3.05 13.16
N TRP A 197 15.59 3.55 11.93
CA TRP A 197 16.60 4.52 11.50
C TRP A 197 16.51 5.82 12.30
N ARG A 198 15.29 6.30 12.60
CA ARG A 198 15.07 7.52 13.39
C ARG A 198 15.27 7.35 14.90
N SER A 199 15.48 6.13 15.38
CA SER A 199 15.63 5.90 16.81
C SER A 199 17.08 6.04 17.26
N THR A 200 17.32 6.71 18.38
CA THR A 200 18.63 6.78 19.02
C THR A 200 18.81 5.67 20.08
N MET A 201 17.72 5.18 20.66
CA MET A 201 17.75 4.17 21.73
C MET A 201 17.85 2.75 21.16
N LEU A 202 18.85 1.99 21.61
CA LEU A 202 19.07 0.60 21.20
C LEU A 202 17.83 -0.28 21.42
N ARG A 203 17.18 -0.19 22.58
CA ARG A 203 15.96 -0.97 22.88
C ARG A 203 14.85 -0.76 21.85
N ARG A 204 14.66 0.48 21.40
CA ARG A 204 13.65 0.81 20.36
C ARG A 204 14.09 0.32 18.99
N LYS A 205 15.38 0.43 18.65
CA LYS A 205 15.93 -0.15 17.41
C LYS A 205 15.68 -1.66 17.35
N ILE A 206 16.02 -2.39 18.42
CA ILE A 206 15.78 -3.84 18.50
C ILE A 206 14.30 -4.16 18.31
N LEU A 207 13.40 -3.45 19.00
CA LEU A 207 11.96 -3.62 18.85
C LEU A 207 11.50 -3.44 17.39
N TYR A 208 11.91 -2.35 16.74
CA TYR A 208 11.50 -2.06 15.36
C TYR A 208 12.07 -3.07 14.37
N LEU A 209 13.31 -3.54 14.56
CA LEU A 209 13.86 -4.59 13.71
C LEU A 209 13.11 -5.90 13.92
N PHE A 210 12.87 -6.31 15.17
CA PHE A 210 12.11 -7.51 15.49
C PHE A 210 10.71 -7.49 14.87
N VAL A 211 9.98 -6.38 15.03
CA VAL A 211 8.65 -6.18 14.41
C VAL A 211 8.73 -6.26 12.88
N SER A 212 9.75 -5.68 12.28
CA SER A 212 9.95 -5.75 10.82
C SER A 212 10.18 -7.18 10.32
N LEU A 213 10.88 -8.00 11.12
CA LEU A 213 11.19 -9.38 10.78
C LEU A 213 9.97 -10.29 10.94
N ILE A 214 9.15 -10.09 11.99
CA ILE A 214 7.86 -10.77 12.14
C ILE A 214 6.95 -10.47 10.93
N MET A 215 6.82 -9.19 10.56
CA MET A 215 6.01 -8.81 9.40
C MET A 215 6.57 -9.42 8.10
N SER A 216 7.90 -9.43 7.93
CA SER A 216 8.55 -10.07 6.78
C SER A 216 8.28 -11.57 6.72
N ALA A 217 8.37 -12.27 7.86
CA ALA A 217 8.07 -13.69 7.96
C ALA A 217 6.61 -13.99 7.61
N SER A 218 5.67 -13.13 8.02
CA SER A 218 4.25 -13.29 7.64
C SER A 218 4.04 -13.20 6.11
N CYS A 219 4.90 -12.47 5.38
CA CYS A 219 4.82 -12.42 3.91
C CYS A 219 5.14 -13.76 3.23
N ILE A 220 5.85 -14.69 3.89
CA ILE A 220 6.09 -16.06 3.37
C ILE A 220 4.76 -16.79 3.16
N LEU A 221 3.84 -16.61 4.12
CA LEU A 221 2.51 -17.24 4.11
C LEU A 221 1.55 -16.54 3.13
N VAL A 222 1.74 -15.25 2.88
CA VAL A 222 0.85 -14.46 2.02
C VAL A 222 1.34 -14.44 0.56
N GLY A 223 2.51 -13.85 0.30
CA GLY A 223 2.99 -13.65 -1.06
C GLY A 223 4.40 -13.06 -1.17
N LYS A 224 5.14 -13.56 -2.16
CA LYS A 224 6.56 -13.22 -2.42
C LYS A 224 6.86 -11.75 -2.70
N LEU A 225 5.95 -10.99 -3.31
CA LEU A 225 6.19 -9.58 -3.65
C LEU A 225 6.46 -8.77 -2.37
N GLY A 226 5.61 -8.94 -1.36
CA GLY A 226 5.79 -8.27 -0.07
C GLY A 226 7.07 -8.72 0.62
N LEU A 227 7.45 -10.00 0.51
CA LEU A 227 8.69 -10.51 1.08
C LEU A 227 9.93 -9.82 0.48
N PHE A 228 10.00 -9.72 -0.85
CA PHE A 228 11.13 -9.04 -1.51
C PHE A 228 11.17 -7.54 -1.24
N LEU A 229 10.01 -6.87 -1.18
CA LEU A 229 9.96 -5.47 -0.78
C LEU A 229 10.39 -5.27 0.68
N SER A 230 9.98 -6.16 1.57
CA SER A 230 10.43 -6.16 2.96
C SER A 230 11.95 -6.29 3.06
N PHE A 231 12.57 -7.22 2.32
CA PHE A 231 14.02 -7.34 2.26
C PHE A 231 14.69 -6.10 1.67
N PHE A 232 14.12 -5.52 0.60
CA PHE A 232 14.59 -4.26 0.04
C PHE A 232 14.61 -3.14 1.09
N TYR A 233 13.53 -2.95 1.87
CA TYR A 233 13.50 -1.91 2.90
C TYR A 233 14.49 -2.18 4.02
N ILE A 234 14.56 -3.41 4.53
CA ILE A 234 15.51 -3.78 5.59
C ILE A 234 16.94 -3.48 5.12
N PHE A 235 17.28 -3.93 3.91
CA PHE A 235 18.60 -3.74 3.33
C PHE A 235 18.96 -2.26 3.11
N ILE A 236 18.06 -1.49 2.49
CA ILE A 236 18.29 -0.04 2.28
C ILE A 236 18.47 0.69 3.61
N PHE A 237 17.63 0.43 4.62
CA PHE A 237 17.78 1.10 5.91
C PHE A 237 19.03 0.67 6.68
N PHE A 238 19.55 -0.54 6.44
CA PHE A 238 20.86 -0.94 6.95
C PHE A 238 22.00 -0.20 6.25
N ILE A 239 21.96 -0.04 4.93
CA ILE A 239 22.94 0.78 4.19
C ILE A 239 22.92 2.22 4.71
N ILE A 240 21.73 2.82 4.83
CA ILE A 240 21.57 4.19 5.33
C ILE A 240 22.06 4.32 6.78
N SER A 241 21.89 3.27 7.61
CA SER A 241 22.30 3.24 9.01
C SER A 241 23.72 2.73 9.24
N SER A 242 24.53 2.55 8.18
CA SER A 242 25.85 1.90 8.19
C SER A 242 26.86 2.53 9.16
N SER A 243 26.68 3.78 9.59
CA SER A 243 27.48 4.36 10.68
C SER A 243 27.34 3.61 12.02
N ASN A 244 26.32 2.76 12.18
CA ASN A 244 26.09 1.91 13.35
C ASN A 244 26.17 0.41 13.04
N PHE A 245 26.91 0.01 11.99
CA PHE A 245 26.92 -1.35 11.44
C PHE A 245 27.13 -2.46 12.49
N LYS A 246 27.97 -2.24 13.51
CA LYS A 246 28.22 -3.21 14.60
C LYS A 246 26.94 -3.59 15.35
N HIS A 247 26.09 -2.60 15.67
CA HIS A 247 24.83 -2.86 16.35
C HIS A 247 23.84 -3.57 15.42
N THR A 248 23.79 -3.19 14.15
CA THR A 248 22.91 -3.82 13.17
C THR A 248 23.25 -5.30 12.97
N LEU A 249 24.54 -5.61 12.79
CA LEU A 249 25.02 -6.97 12.56
C LEU A 249 24.79 -7.86 13.80
N PHE A 250 24.99 -7.32 15.00
CA PHE A 250 24.67 -8.01 16.25
C PHE A 250 23.19 -8.38 16.37
N ILE A 251 22.27 -7.49 15.98
CA ILE A 251 20.83 -7.78 16.08
C ILE A 251 20.41 -8.80 15.02
N VAL A 252 20.92 -8.70 13.79
CA VAL A 252 20.68 -9.72 12.74
C VAL A 252 21.19 -11.08 13.19
N PHE A 253 22.39 -11.13 13.78
CA PHE A 253 22.97 -12.36 14.31
C PHE A 253 22.12 -12.97 15.43
N ILE A 254 21.69 -12.18 16.42
CA ILE A 254 20.77 -12.64 17.48
C ILE A 254 19.47 -13.17 16.88
N PHE A 255 18.92 -12.49 15.87
CA PHE A 255 17.68 -12.93 15.25
C PHE A 255 17.83 -14.26 14.52
N LEU A 256 18.92 -14.44 13.76
CA LEU A 256 19.21 -15.70 13.09
C LEU A 256 19.44 -16.84 14.09
N ILE A 257 20.17 -16.57 15.19
CA ILE A 257 20.31 -17.55 16.28
C ILE A 257 18.95 -17.87 16.89
N SER A 258 18.12 -16.88 17.18
CA SER A 258 16.79 -17.12 17.76
C SER A 258 15.90 -17.96 16.84
N LEU A 259 15.96 -17.73 15.53
CA LEU A 259 15.27 -18.57 14.54
C LEU A 259 15.85 -19.99 14.51
N PHE A 260 17.16 -20.12 14.58
CA PHE A 260 17.85 -21.41 14.59
C PHE A 260 17.54 -22.22 15.87
N THR A 261 17.46 -21.56 17.02
CA THR A 261 17.08 -22.20 18.28
C THR A 261 15.61 -22.62 18.27
N LEU A 262 14.72 -21.77 17.73
CA LEU A 262 13.31 -22.14 17.51
C LEU A 262 13.21 -23.36 16.57
N TYR A 263 13.99 -23.37 15.49
CA TYR A 263 14.11 -24.50 14.56
C TYR A 263 14.50 -25.80 15.27
N LEU A 264 15.50 -25.76 16.15
CA LEU A 264 15.94 -26.96 16.88
C LEU A 264 14.96 -27.43 17.96
N GLY A 265 14.14 -26.52 18.50
CA GLY A 265 13.28 -26.79 19.64
C GLY A 265 11.82 -27.12 19.33
N SER A 266 11.42 -27.13 18.05
CA SER A 266 10.02 -27.36 17.67
C SER A 266 9.83 -28.63 16.85
N GLU A 267 8.85 -29.45 17.23
CA GLU A 267 8.27 -30.51 16.40
C GLU A 267 7.40 -29.86 15.32
N VAL A 268 8.06 -29.16 14.39
CA VAL A 268 7.39 -28.50 13.27
C VAL A 268 6.94 -29.54 12.27
N ASP A 269 5.68 -29.49 11.87
CA ASP A 269 5.21 -30.16 10.66
C ASP A 269 5.89 -29.53 9.44
N TRP A 270 6.99 -30.15 9.02
CA TRP A 270 7.82 -29.69 7.91
C TRP A 270 7.05 -29.64 6.60
N GLU A 271 6.06 -30.51 6.39
CA GLU A 271 5.27 -30.51 5.16
C GLU A 271 4.41 -29.25 5.06
N ALA A 272 3.83 -28.81 6.18
CA ALA A 272 3.00 -27.61 6.25
C ALA A 272 3.79 -26.32 5.95
N ILE A 273 5.08 -26.26 6.31
CA ILE A 273 5.95 -25.08 6.10
C ILE A 273 6.77 -25.18 4.80
N ALA A 274 7.08 -26.39 4.33
CA ALA A 274 7.87 -26.62 3.14
C ALA A 274 7.26 -25.92 1.93
N TYR A 275 5.95 -26.08 1.70
CA TYR A 275 5.30 -25.46 0.54
C TYR A 275 5.35 -23.92 0.55
N PRO A 276 4.96 -23.20 1.64
CA PRO A 276 5.10 -21.75 1.68
C PRO A 276 6.54 -21.24 1.46
N LEU A 277 7.54 -21.94 2.01
CA LEU A 277 8.95 -21.61 1.83
C LEU A 277 9.42 -21.85 0.40
N GLU A 278 9.17 -23.04 -0.13
CA GLU A 278 9.52 -23.44 -1.49
C GLU A 278 8.91 -22.47 -2.50
N ARG A 279 7.64 -22.10 -2.33
CA ARG A 279 6.96 -21.11 -3.17
C ARG A 279 7.61 -19.72 -3.07
N SER A 280 8.00 -19.31 -1.88
CA SER A 280 8.55 -17.97 -1.63
C SER A 280 9.99 -17.82 -2.15
N PHE A 281 10.75 -18.91 -2.17
CA PHE A 281 12.15 -18.96 -2.58
C PHE A 281 12.40 -19.78 -3.84
N SER A 282 11.36 -20.14 -4.60
CA SER A 282 11.43 -20.99 -5.79
C SER A 282 12.47 -20.51 -6.82
N ILE A 283 12.60 -19.20 -7.01
CA ILE A 283 13.59 -18.60 -7.91
C ILE A 283 15.04 -18.96 -7.54
N PHE A 284 15.32 -19.10 -6.24
CA PHE A 284 16.65 -19.45 -5.73
C PHE A 284 16.84 -20.97 -5.62
N LEU A 285 15.77 -21.71 -5.35
CA LEU A 285 15.83 -23.16 -5.14
C LEU A 285 15.80 -23.95 -6.44
N LYS A 286 14.99 -23.52 -7.41
CA LYS A 286 14.73 -24.25 -8.67
C LYS A 286 15.30 -23.56 -9.89
N GLY A 287 15.81 -22.33 -9.76
CA GLY A 287 16.26 -21.51 -10.89
C GLY A 287 15.12 -21.00 -11.81
N GLU A 288 13.89 -21.46 -11.60
CA GLU A 288 12.69 -21.06 -12.32
C GLU A 288 11.67 -20.44 -11.37
N ASP A 289 11.10 -19.29 -11.75
CA ASP A 289 10.00 -18.67 -11.04
C ASP A 289 8.71 -18.78 -11.85
N ALA A 290 7.78 -19.61 -11.36
CA ALA A 290 6.51 -19.85 -12.02
C ALA A 290 5.72 -18.55 -12.29
N THR A 291 5.82 -17.52 -11.43
CA THR A 291 5.10 -16.27 -11.68
C THR A 291 5.85 -15.28 -12.58
N ALA A 292 7.18 -15.19 -12.54
CA ALA A 292 7.91 -14.42 -13.56
C ALA A 292 7.77 -15.07 -14.95
N GLY A 293 7.88 -16.41 -15.03
CA GLY A 293 7.65 -17.16 -16.26
C GLY A 293 6.22 -17.04 -16.79
N ALA A 294 5.21 -17.05 -15.91
CA ALA A 294 3.82 -16.79 -16.30
C ALA A 294 3.65 -15.37 -16.84
N LEU A 295 4.18 -14.35 -16.16
CA LEU A 295 4.11 -12.96 -16.62
C LEU A 295 4.79 -12.75 -17.97
N ALA A 296 5.94 -13.39 -18.21
CA ALA A 296 6.67 -13.31 -19.47
C ALA A 296 5.91 -13.96 -20.65
N LYS A 297 5.05 -14.95 -20.36
CA LYS A 297 4.22 -15.64 -21.36
C LYS A 297 2.85 -14.96 -21.56
N MET A 298 2.49 -13.98 -20.74
CA MET A 298 1.21 -13.28 -20.88
C MET A 298 1.22 -12.42 -22.16
N PRO A 299 0.09 -12.39 -22.89
CA PRO A 299 0.00 -11.60 -24.12
C PRO A 299 0.13 -10.10 -23.80
N ILE A 300 0.85 -9.40 -24.67
CA ILE A 300 0.82 -7.93 -24.74
C ILE A 300 -0.02 -7.59 -25.97
N PRO A 301 -1.24 -7.05 -25.82
CA PRO A 301 -2.03 -6.56 -26.94
C PRO A 301 -1.22 -5.71 -27.93
N ALA A 302 -1.44 -5.95 -29.23
CA ALA A 302 -0.73 -5.22 -30.27
C ALA A 302 -1.09 -3.72 -30.26
N LEU A 303 -0.16 -2.90 -30.76
CA LEU A 303 -0.41 -1.47 -30.97
C LEU A 303 -1.26 -1.29 -32.22
N GLU A 304 -2.56 -1.16 -32.00
CA GLU A 304 -3.58 -0.89 -33.02
C GLU A 304 -4.31 0.40 -32.66
N ILE A 305 -5.07 0.96 -33.60
CA ILE A 305 -5.86 2.18 -33.35
C ILE A 305 -6.74 2.02 -32.09
N LYS A 306 -7.33 0.82 -31.89
CA LYS A 306 -8.15 0.50 -30.72
C LYS A 306 -7.39 0.53 -29.39
N THR A 307 -6.12 0.13 -29.34
CA THR A 307 -5.28 0.14 -28.12
C THR A 307 -4.51 1.46 -27.95
N ILE A 308 -4.32 2.23 -29.03
CA ILE A 308 -3.80 3.60 -28.97
C ILE A 308 -4.85 4.53 -28.35
N ILE A 309 -6.10 4.44 -28.83
CA ILE A 309 -7.25 5.16 -28.28
C ILE A 309 -7.62 4.55 -26.92
N GLY A 310 -7.67 3.22 -26.82
CA GLY A 310 -8.10 2.52 -25.62
C GLY A 310 -9.49 1.90 -25.79
N THR A 311 -9.66 0.72 -25.19
CA THR A 311 -10.89 -0.07 -25.33
C THR A 311 -11.94 0.27 -24.29
N GLY A 312 -11.55 0.97 -23.22
CA GLY A 312 -12.38 1.23 -22.05
C GLY A 312 -12.72 -0.01 -21.21
N LEU A 313 -12.20 -1.20 -21.57
CA LEU A 313 -12.50 -2.46 -20.90
C LEU A 313 -11.45 -2.81 -19.84
N ALA A 314 -11.89 -3.05 -18.60
CA ALA A 314 -11.06 -3.64 -17.55
C ALA A 314 -11.24 -5.15 -17.42
N ALA A 315 -12.47 -5.63 -17.56
CA ALA A 315 -12.83 -7.03 -17.53
C ALA A 315 -13.61 -7.45 -18.79
N LYS A 316 -13.53 -8.74 -19.12
CA LYS A 316 -14.39 -9.41 -20.09
C LYS A 316 -15.73 -9.72 -19.45
N ALA A 317 -16.73 -10.11 -20.25
CA ALA A 317 -18.06 -10.50 -19.77
C ALA A 317 -18.05 -11.64 -18.73
N ASN A 318 -17.02 -12.50 -18.75
CA ASN A 318 -16.82 -13.57 -17.77
C ASN A 318 -16.03 -13.14 -16.51
N GLY A 319 -15.75 -11.85 -16.34
CA GLY A 319 -15.02 -11.29 -15.19
C GLY A 319 -13.49 -11.41 -15.27
N LEU A 320 -12.94 -12.08 -16.28
CA LEU A 320 -11.49 -12.15 -16.48
C LEU A 320 -10.93 -10.83 -16.98
N ASN A 321 -9.64 -10.59 -16.72
CA ASN A 321 -8.93 -9.40 -17.19
C ASN A 321 -9.03 -9.24 -18.72
N ALA A 322 -9.51 -8.08 -19.17
CA ALA A 322 -9.77 -7.81 -20.59
C ALA A 322 -8.50 -7.85 -21.45
N SER A 323 -7.39 -7.38 -20.90
CA SER A 323 -6.09 -7.35 -21.60
C SER A 323 -5.43 -8.72 -21.73
N GLY A 324 -5.84 -9.70 -20.92
CA GLY A 324 -5.17 -11.00 -20.82
C GLY A 324 -3.82 -10.96 -20.07
N SER A 325 -3.42 -9.83 -19.49
CA SER A 325 -2.15 -9.67 -18.79
C SER A 325 -2.33 -9.03 -17.41
N ASP A 326 -1.76 -9.64 -16.38
CA ASP A 326 -1.83 -9.11 -15.01
C ASP A 326 -1.00 -7.83 -14.83
N ILE A 327 -0.04 -7.56 -15.73
CA ILE A 327 0.83 -6.39 -15.71
C ILE A 327 -0.01 -5.10 -15.66
N GLY A 328 0.26 -4.26 -14.67
CA GLY A 328 -0.50 -3.02 -14.45
C GLY A 328 -0.44 -2.07 -15.62
N TYR A 329 0.77 -1.87 -16.18
CA TYR A 329 0.96 -1.08 -17.39
C TYR A 329 0.15 -1.59 -18.57
N VAL A 330 0.06 -2.92 -18.73
CA VAL A 330 -0.66 -3.55 -19.83
C VAL A 330 -2.16 -3.34 -19.70
N GLN A 331 -2.70 -3.54 -18.50
CA GLN A 331 -4.11 -3.27 -18.22
C GLN A 331 -4.48 -1.81 -18.47
N THR A 332 -3.66 -0.88 -17.98
CA THR A 332 -3.94 0.55 -18.08
C THR A 332 -3.88 1.01 -19.53
N TYR A 333 -2.87 0.62 -20.32
CA TYR A 333 -2.83 0.98 -21.74
C TYR A 333 -3.96 0.34 -22.53
N TYR A 334 -4.32 -0.90 -22.25
CA TYR A 334 -5.40 -1.57 -22.96
C TYR A 334 -6.75 -0.88 -22.70
N GLY A 335 -6.99 -0.45 -21.46
CA GLY A 335 -8.20 0.26 -21.06
C GLY A 335 -8.21 1.72 -21.51
N PHE A 336 -7.30 2.53 -20.96
CA PHE A 336 -7.25 3.97 -21.18
C PHE A 336 -6.72 4.35 -22.55
N GLY A 337 -5.99 3.47 -23.22
CA GLY A 337 -5.22 3.79 -24.41
C GLY A 337 -3.79 4.17 -24.10
N LEU A 338 -2.89 3.95 -25.06
CA LEU A 338 -1.47 4.23 -24.90
C LEU A 338 -1.19 5.69 -24.52
N VAL A 339 -1.76 6.64 -25.27
CA VAL A 339 -1.50 8.07 -25.07
C VAL A 339 -1.95 8.52 -23.69
N ILE A 340 -3.17 8.15 -23.30
CA ILE A 340 -3.76 8.54 -22.01
C ILE A 340 -3.04 7.85 -20.85
N SER A 341 -2.55 6.62 -21.04
CA SER A 341 -1.75 5.93 -20.04
C SER A 341 -0.41 6.61 -19.80
N ILE A 342 0.27 7.06 -20.87
CA ILE A 342 1.50 7.86 -20.75
C ILE A 342 1.22 9.15 -19.98
N LEU A 343 0.12 9.85 -20.30
CA LEU A 343 -0.29 11.05 -19.57
C LEU A 343 -0.60 10.76 -18.09
N PHE A 344 -1.31 9.67 -17.80
CA PHE A 344 -1.66 9.26 -16.44
C PHE A 344 -0.40 8.95 -15.60
N TYR A 345 0.45 8.02 -16.05
CA TYR A 345 1.65 7.64 -15.32
C TYR A 345 2.69 8.76 -15.30
N GLY A 346 2.90 9.45 -16.42
CA GLY A 346 3.86 10.54 -16.53
C GLY A 346 3.49 11.71 -15.62
N SER A 347 2.25 12.20 -15.68
CA SER A 347 1.82 13.29 -14.80
C SER A 347 1.91 12.91 -13.32
N PHE A 348 1.56 11.67 -12.96
CA PHE A 348 1.68 11.22 -11.58
C PHE A 348 3.14 11.08 -11.12
N PHE A 349 4.02 10.51 -11.95
CA PHE A 349 5.46 10.42 -11.69
C PHE A 349 6.05 11.81 -11.44
N PHE A 350 5.82 12.76 -12.35
CA PHE A 350 6.33 14.13 -12.21
C PHE A 350 5.76 14.86 -11.00
N TYR A 351 4.47 14.65 -10.68
CA TYR A 351 3.87 15.20 -9.47
C TYR A 351 4.58 14.69 -8.21
N LEU A 352 4.80 13.38 -8.10
CA LEU A 352 5.49 12.78 -6.95
C LEU A 352 6.92 13.28 -6.84
N VAL A 353 7.72 13.19 -7.91
CA VAL A 353 9.12 13.63 -7.92
C VAL A 353 9.23 15.12 -7.54
N ARG A 354 8.43 15.98 -8.15
CA ARG A 354 8.43 17.42 -7.86
C ARG A 354 8.11 17.71 -6.39
N ASN A 355 7.12 17.03 -5.82
CA ASN A 355 6.74 17.25 -4.43
C ASN A 355 7.76 16.68 -3.43
N ILE A 356 8.41 15.56 -3.75
CA ILE A 356 9.48 14.96 -2.93
C ILE A 356 10.73 15.85 -2.94
N LEU A 357 11.16 16.34 -4.11
CA LEU A 357 12.37 17.16 -4.23
C LEU A 357 12.24 18.51 -3.51
N LYS A 358 11.01 19.06 -3.43
CA LYS A 358 10.68 20.29 -2.71
C LYS A 358 10.67 20.17 -1.18
N LEU A 359 10.86 18.97 -0.62
CA LEU A 359 10.90 18.80 0.84
C LEU A 359 12.20 19.39 1.41
N ASP A 360 12.12 20.26 2.42
CA ASP A 360 13.32 20.83 3.05
C ASP A 360 13.98 19.85 4.03
N ASN A 361 13.16 19.03 4.70
CA ASN A 361 13.65 18.02 5.64
C ASN A 361 14.27 16.85 4.87
N SER A 362 15.61 16.80 4.83
CA SER A 362 16.39 15.75 4.17
C SER A 362 16.00 14.35 4.62
N GLY A 363 15.65 14.17 5.91
CA GLY A 363 15.24 12.89 6.43
C GLY A 363 13.85 12.45 5.97
N ASN A 364 12.89 13.37 5.88
CA ASN A 364 11.58 13.08 5.28
C ASN A 364 11.69 12.83 3.77
N LYS A 365 12.54 13.60 3.08
CA LYS A 365 12.84 13.43 1.65
C LYS A 365 13.38 12.04 1.36
N LEU A 366 14.37 11.58 2.12
CA LEU A 366 14.95 10.25 1.98
C LEU A 366 13.90 9.15 2.18
N LEU A 367 13.04 9.26 3.20
CA LEU A 367 11.95 8.30 3.39
C LEU A 367 11.02 8.23 2.17
N CYS A 368 10.64 9.38 1.63
CA CYS A 368 9.77 9.43 0.45
C CYS A 368 10.46 8.82 -0.78
N ILE A 369 11.76 9.06 -0.98
CA ILE A 369 12.54 8.47 -2.09
C ILE A 369 12.60 6.95 -1.97
N VAL A 370 12.94 6.43 -0.78
CA VAL A 370 13.03 4.97 -0.53
C VAL A 370 11.67 4.29 -0.79
N PHE A 371 10.58 4.91 -0.36
CA PHE A 371 9.24 4.37 -0.61
C PHE A 371 8.76 4.61 -2.05
N PHE A 372 9.21 5.65 -2.72
CA PHE A 372 8.87 5.91 -4.12
C PHE A 372 9.52 4.92 -5.08
N MET A 373 10.77 4.50 -4.82
CA MET A 373 11.57 3.70 -5.75
C MET A 373 10.87 2.46 -6.32
N PRO A 374 10.22 1.58 -5.52
CA PRO A 374 9.59 0.40 -6.07
C PRO A 374 8.20 0.67 -6.67
N LEU A 375 7.58 1.84 -6.49
CA LEU A 375 6.18 2.10 -6.87
C LEU A 375 5.88 1.80 -8.34
N PHE A 376 6.79 2.20 -9.24
CA PHE A 376 6.64 1.95 -10.67
C PHE A 376 7.17 0.57 -11.07
N ILE A 377 8.08 -0.01 -10.30
CA ILE A 377 8.59 -1.36 -10.55
C ILE A 377 7.50 -2.42 -10.27
N ILE A 378 6.75 -2.27 -9.18
CA ILE A 378 5.69 -3.22 -8.83
C ILE A 378 4.55 -3.24 -9.85
N GLU A 379 4.39 -2.16 -10.62
CA GLU A 379 3.40 -2.05 -11.69
C GLU A 379 3.66 -3.03 -12.84
N PHE A 380 4.89 -3.53 -12.99
CA PHE A 380 5.22 -4.65 -13.90
C PHE A 380 4.56 -5.98 -13.49
N LYS A 381 3.97 -6.07 -12.30
CA LYS A 381 3.29 -7.27 -11.83
C LYS A 381 1.77 -7.13 -11.85
N GLU A 382 1.25 -6.10 -11.20
CA GLU A 382 -0.19 -5.83 -11.03
C GLU A 382 -0.42 -4.32 -11.02
N PRO A 383 -1.64 -3.81 -11.30
CA PRO A 383 -1.93 -2.37 -11.37
C PRO A 383 -2.00 -1.71 -9.98
N PHE A 384 -0.91 -1.77 -9.21
CA PHE A 384 -0.84 -1.32 -7.82
C PHE A 384 -1.04 0.18 -7.64
N ILE A 385 -0.76 0.98 -8.66
CA ILE A 385 -1.10 2.41 -8.65
C ILE A 385 -2.61 2.61 -8.50
N THR A 386 -3.43 1.70 -9.05
CA THR A 386 -4.90 1.74 -8.89
C THR A 386 -5.42 0.93 -7.71
N LYS A 387 -4.59 0.14 -7.02
CA LYS A 387 -4.95 -0.63 -5.80
C LYS A 387 -4.81 0.16 -4.48
N ILE A 388 -4.73 1.50 -4.57
CA ILE A 388 -4.85 2.49 -3.48
C ILE A 388 -3.69 2.54 -2.47
N ILE A 389 -3.33 1.41 -1.86
CA ILE A 389 -2.56 1.38 -0.59
C ILE A 389 -1.15 1.94 -0.73
N TYR A 390 -0.46 1.60 -1.79
CA TYR A 390 0.93 2.01 -1.95
C TYR A 390 1.03 3.51 -2.28
N PRO A 391 0.32 4.04 -3.30
CA PRO A 391 0.43 5.47 -3.60
C PRO A 391 -0.24 6.36 -2.53
N ILE A 392 -1.31 5.92 -1.85
CA ILE A 392 -1.91 6.71 -0.77
C ILE A 392 -0.91 6.92 0.39
N MET A 393 -0.17 5.87 0.76
CA MET A 393 0.84 5.98 1.83
C MET A 393 1.96 6.97 1.45
N LEU A 394 2.44 6.92 0.21
CA LEU A 394 3.45 7.86 -0.27
C LEU A 394 2.93 9.31 -0.24
N LEU A 395 1.70 9.54 -0.69
CA LEU A 395 1.09 10.86 -0.68
C LEU A 395 0.87 11.39 0.75
N ILE A 396 0.44 10.54 1.69
CA ILE A 396 0.33 10.93 3.11
C ILE A 396 1.69 11.36 3.65
N LEU A 397 2.77 10.62 3.35
CA LEU A 397 4.13 10.98 3.75
C LEU A 397 4.54 12.35 3.19
N ILE A 398 4.27 12.60 1.91
CA ILE A 398 4.56 13.89 1.26
C ILE A 398 3.78 15.02 1.92
N PHE A 399 2.46 14.87 2.09
CA PHE A 399 1.61 15.91 2.66
C PHE A 399 1.94 16.21 4.13
N LEU A 400 2.23 15.18 4.93
CA LEU A 400 2.69 15.37 6.31
C LEU A 400 4.05 16.06 6.36
N SER A 401 4.97 15.70 5.46
CA SER A 401 6.28 16.35 5.38
C SER A 401 6.16 17.84 5.01
N GLN A 402 5.25 18.19 4.10
CA GLN A 402 4.96 19.58 3.75
C GLN A 402 4.26 20.34 4.89
N LYS A 403 3.35 19.70 5.61
CA LYS A 403 2.69 20.25 6.81
C LYS A 403 3.71 20.60 7.89
N GLU A 404 4.67 19.73 8.15
CA GLU A 404 5.77 19.99 9.10
C GLU A 404 6.61 21.21 8.70
N MET A 405 6.86 21.42 7.40
CA MET A 405 7.56 22.63 6.90
C MET A 405 6.75 23.90 7.13
N GLY A 406 5.44 23.87 6.83
CA GLY A 406 4.55 25.01 7.02
C GLY A 406 4.46 25.47 8.47
N MET A 407 4.47 24.54 9.43
CA MET A 407 4.47 24.87 10.86
C MET A 407 5.78 25.54 11.30
N LYS A 408 6.94 25.08 10.80
CA LYS A 408 8.23 25.70 11.12
C LYS A 408 8.35 27.14 10.60
N ASN A 409 7.83 27.39 9.39
CA ASN A 409 7.84 28.73 8.80
C ASN A 409 6.87 29.71 9.47
N ALA A 410 5.86 29.23 10.19
CA ALA A 410 4.94 30.07 10.96
C ALA A 410 5.43 30.39 12.38
N GLN A 411 6.50 29.72 12.83
CA GLN A 411 7.14 29.92 14.13
C GLN A 411 8.42 30.79 14.04
N ARG A 412 8.89 31.06 12.83
CA ARG A 412 9.92 32.05 12.51
C ARG A 412 9.24 33.34 12.10
#